data_AF-G5J5W1-F1
#
_entry.id   AF-G5J5W1-F1
#
_cell.length_a   1.000
_cell.length_b   1.000
_cell.length_c   1.000
_cell.angle_alpha   90.00
_cell.angle_beta   90.00
_cell.angle_gamma   90.00
#
_symmetry.space_group_name_H-M   'P 1'
#
loop_
_entity.id
_entity.type
_entity.pdbx_description
1 polymer ?
#
loop_
_entity_poly.entity_id
_entity_poly.type
_entity_poly.pdbx_seq_one_letter_code
_entity_poly.pdbx_strand_id
1 'polypeptide(L)'
;MTTSVSNNVINNYIQRVTEWSQSSQRIPTTEELENIAAELGIDPEEIQAAQKQSHDHYVRAQGYMRLKHWNDAIAELQEAVAFNPSNLDMLVSLASAHMGRWEDHHRKDDEVNIRLRIRQCLVIKPDCEEALNLLAKLSHAIKWRTRIFTAIGVGLGGICVGIGGVFLLGDALPSWWQQPSQLELLEQSFNQELHSLQRQQQALRSQMIALQRHSDQRNQRTISTLQNRINQLQREVSQLERKIIEIEKEKPSKITPRSSNNGSILRGSD
;
A
#
# COMPACT_ATOMS: atom_id res chain seq x y z
N MET A 1 -5.20 -17.56 -28.45
CA MET A 1 -6.16 -16.61 -27.88
C MET A 1 -5.57 -16.16 -26.56
N THR A 2 -5.16 -14.90 -26.43
CA THR A 2 -4.60 -14.38 -25.18
C THR A 2 -5.78 -14.04 -24.28
N THR A 3 -6.05 -14.89 -23.30
CA THR A 3 -6.99 -14.65 -22.21
C THR A 3 -6.48 -13.41 -21.46
N SER A 4 -7.04 -12.23 -21.77
CA SER A 4 -6.74 -11.04 -21.00
C SER A 4 -7.35 -11.27 -19.62
N VAL A 5 -6.50 -11.60 -18.64
CA VAL A 5 -6.91 -11.66 -17.25
C VAL A 5 -7.66 -10.36 -16.95
N SER A 6 -8.90 -10.48 -16.48
CA SER A 6 -9.72 -9.30 -16.24
C SER A 6 -9.02 -8.44 -15.19
N ASN A 7 -8.71 -7.17 -15.52
CA ASN A 7 -8.03 -6.24 -14.60
C ASN A 7 -8.63 -6.22 -13.18
N ASN A 8 -9.94 -6.51 -13.06
CA ASN A 8 -10.64 -6.65 -11.80
C ASN A 8 -10.11 -7.82 -10.94
N VAL A 9 -9.85 -8.99 -11.53
CA VAL A 9 -9.35 -10.19 -10.83
C VAL A 9 -7.95 -9.93 -10.28
N ILE A 10 -7.07 -9.34 -11.09
CA ILE A 10 -5.70 -8.94 -10.67
C ILE A 10 -5.77 -7.92 -9.54
N ASN A 11 -6.62 -6.90 -9.64
CA ASN A 11 -6.72 -5.88 -8.60
C ASN A 11 -7.26 -6.47 -7.28
N ASN A 12 -8.23 -7.39 -7.35
CA ASN A 12 -8.73 -8.10 -6.17
C ASN A 12 -7.64 -8.97 -5.54
N TYR A 13 -6.83 -9.63 -6.36
CA TYR A 13 -5.68 -10.40 -5.88
C TYR A 13 -4.66 -9.50 -5.17
N ILE A 14 -4.19 -8.43 -5.81
CA ILE A 14 -3.23 -7.47 -5.21
C ILE A 14 -3.81 -6.89 -3.91
N GLN A 15 -5.09 -6.54 -3.91
CA GLN A 15 -5.77 -6.04 -2.71
C GLN A 15 -5.75 -7.08 -1.59
N ARG A 16 -6.11 -8.33 -1.90
CA ARG A 16 -6.17 -9.40 -0.90
C ARG A 16 -4.79 -9.74 -0.32
N VAL A 17 -3.77 -9.79 -1.16
CA VAL A 17 -2.35 -9.95 -0.76
C VAL A 17 -1.91 -8.81 0.16
N THR A 18 -2.32 -7.57 -0.18
CA THR A 18 -2.01 -6.39 0.61
C THR A 18 -2.71 -6.41 1.97
N GLU A 19 -4.00 -6.75 2.02
CA GLU A 19 -4.78 -6.89 3.25
C GLU A 19 -4.22 -7.98 4.16
N TRP A 20 -3.85 -9.14 3.58
CA TRP A 20 -3.18 -10.19 4.34
C TRP A 20 -1.90 -9.64 4.96
N SER A 21 -1.03 -9.02 4.16
CA SER A 21 0.25 -8.52 4.65
C SER A 21 0.08 -7.50 5.79
N GLN A 22 -0.95 -6.65 5.71
CA GLN A 22 -1.30 -5.71 6.77
C GLN A 22 -1.83 -6.41 8.02
N SER A 23 -2.72 -7.40 7.87
CA SER A 23 -3.33 -8.13 8.99
C SER A 23 -2.33 -9.02 9.72
N SER A 24 -1.50 -9.76 8.98
CA SER A 24 -0.50 -10.66 9.53
C SER A 24 0.82 -9.97 9.89
N GLN A 25 0.94 -8.67 9.58
CA GLN A 25 2.15 -7.86 9.77
C GLN A 25 3.43 -8.48 9.17
N ARG A 26 3.28 -9.35 8.16
CA ARG A 26 4.38 -10.05 7.47
C ARG A 26 4.11 -10.18 5.98
N ILE A 27 5.13 -10.58 5.24
CA ILE A 27 5.03 -10.82 3.81
C ILE A 27 4.46 -12.24 3.60
N PRO A 28 3.46 -12.41 2.71
CA PRO A 28 2.95 -13.74 2.34
C PRO A 28 4.02 -14.59 1.66
N THR A 29 4.06 -15.89 1.99
CA THR A 29 4.91 -16.86 1.30
C THR A 29 4.31 -17.25 -0.05
N THR A 30 5.08 -17.92 -0.91
CA THR A 30 4.58 -18.38 -2.23
C THR A 30 3.37 -19.31 -2.09
N GLU A 31 3.41 -20.26 -1.17
CA GLU A 31 2.29 -21.18 -0.90
C GLU A 31 1.02 -20.42 -0.44
N GLU A 32 1.21 -19.36 0.33
CA GLU A 32 0.11 -18.53 0.80
C GLU A 32 -0.50 -17.70 -0.31
N LEU A 33 0.33 -17.19 -1.22
CA LEU A 33 -0.13 -16.51 -2.43
C LEU A 33 -0.96 -17.44 -3.32
N GLU A 34 -0.59 -18.73 -3.41
CA GLU A 34 -1.37 -19.75 -4.12
C GLU A 34 -2.71 -20.02 -3.43
N ASN A 35 -2.73 -20.13 -2.10
CA ASN A 35 -3.96 -20.28 -1.32
C ASN A 35 -4.90 -19.09 -1.48
N ILE A 36 -4.40 -17.85 -1.48
CA ILE A 36 -5.21 -16.64 -1.76
C ILE A 36 -5.84 -16.75 -3.14
N ALA A 37 -5.07 -17.15 -4.14
CA ALA A 37 -5.56 -17.23 -5.50
C ALA A 37 -6.64 -18.31 -5.64
N ALA A 38 -6.45 -19.47 -4.99
CA ALA A 38 -7.45 -20.53 -4.93
C ALA A 38 -8.74 -20.10 -4.21
N GLU A 39 -8.64 -19.38 -3.09
CA GLU A 39 -9.80 -18.82 -2.35
C GLU A 39 -10.62 -17.86 -3.21
N LEU A 40 -9.94 -17.06 -4.04
CA LEU A 40 -10.57 -16.11 -4.96
C LEU A 40 -11.11 -16.77 -6.23
N GLY A 41 -10.93 -18.08 -6.38
CA GLY A 41 -11.33 -18.83 -7.57
C GLY A 41 -10.54 -18.44 -8.83
N ILE A 42 -9.32 -17.95 -8.66
CA ILE A 42 -8.42 -17.58 -9.75
C ILE A 42 -7.86 -18.87 -10.34
N ASP A 43 -8.01 -19.03 -11.65
CA ASP A 43 -7.51 -20.22 -12.34
C ASP A 43 -5.96 -20.26 -12.31
N PRO A 44 -5.32 -21.44 -12.17
CA PRO A 44 -3.87 -21.56 -12.24
C PRO A 44 -3.24 -20.91 -13.49
N GLU A 45 -3.92 -20.91 -14.63
CA GLU A 45 -3.47 -20.22 -15.85
C GLU A 45 -3.45 -18.69 -15.68
N GLU A 46 -4.42 -18.13 -14.93
CA GLU A 46 -4.47 -16.70 -14.63
C GLU A 46 -3.38 -16.29 -13.63
N ILE A 47 -3.08 -17.14 -12.65
CA ILE A 47 -1.92 -16.95 -11.74
C ILE A 47 -0.63 -16.93 -12.55
N GLN A 48 -0.47 -17.88 -13.48
CA GLN A 48 0.70 -17.95 -14.32
C GLN A 48 0.83 -16.71 -15.22
N ALA A 49 -0.28 -16.20 -15.75
CA ALA A 49 -0.31 -14.96 -16.51
C ALA A 49 0.08 -13.74 -15.65
N ALA A 50 -0.40 -13.65 -14.41
CA ALA A 50 -0.02 -12.60 -13.47
C ALA A 50 1.46 -12.67 -13.06
N GLN A 51 1.99 -13.87 -12.82
CA GLN A 51 3.41 -14.08 -12.57
C GLN A 51 4.27 -13.70 -13.78
N LYS A 52 3.81 -14.03 -14.99
CA LYS A 52 4.45 -13.60 -16.23
C LYS A 52 4.47 -12.08 -16.35
N GLN A 53 3.35 -11.41 -16.06
CA GLN A 53 3.27 -9.96 -16.07
C GLN A 53 4.25 -9.33 -15.06
N SER A 54 4.31 -9.85 -13.83
CA SER A 54 5.30 -9.45 -12.81
C SER A 54 6.74 -9.57 -13.33
N HIS A 55 7.05 -10.70 -13.99
CA HIS A 55 8.36 -10.91 -14.58
C HIS A 55 8.66 -9.92 -15.71
N ASP A 56 7.69 -9.61 -16.57
CA ASP A 56 7.86 -8.63 -17.65
C ASP A 56 8.15 -7.22 -17.09
N HIS A 57 7.48 -6.81 -16.02
CA HIS A 57 7.79 -5.58 -15.28
C HIS A 57 9.23 -5.61 -14.74
N TYR A 58 9.63 -6.72 -14.12
CA TYR A 58 10.98 -6.89 -13.59
C TYR A 58 12.07 -6.78 -14.66
N VAL A 59 11.89 -7.42 -15.82
CA VAL A 59 12.83 -7.36 -16.94
C VAL A 59 12.98 -5.95 -17.49
N ARG A 60 11.86 -5.21 -17.66
CA ARG A 60 11.91 -3.80 -18.07
C ARG A 60 12.66 -2.94 -17.06
N ALA A 61 12.41 -3.15 -15.77
CA ALA A 61 13.10 -2.42 -14.72
C ALA A 61 14.61 -2.65 -14.74
N GLN A 62 15.07 -3.89 -14.93
CA GLN A 62 16.50 -4.18 -15.10
C GLN A 62 17.10 -3.40 -16.28
N GLY A 63 16.35 -3.28 -17.38
CA GLY A 63 16.69 -2.42 -18.52
C GLY A 63 16.90 -0.96 -18.10
N TYR A 64 15.93 -0.38 -17.40
CA TYR A 64 16.00 0.99 -16.90
C TYR A 64 17.15 1.20 -15.89
N MET A 65 17.39 0.24 -15.00
CA MET A 65 18.50 0.29 -14.04
C MET A 65 19.86 0.35 -14.75
N ARG A 66 20.07 -0.44 -15.81
CA ARG A 66 21.32 -0.40 -16.60
C ARG A 66 21.55 0.97 -17.24
N LEU A 67 20.48 1.66 -17.62
CA LEU A 67 20.51 3.01 -18.18
C LEU A 67 20.48 4.11 -17.11
N LYS A 68 20.47 3.75 -15.82
CA LYS A 68 20.33 4.66 -14.67
C LYS A 68 19.05 5.50 -14.69
N HIS A 69 18.01 5.04 -15.38
CA HIS A 69 16.68 5.64 -15.34
C HIS A 69 15.96 5.20 -14.06
N TRP A 70 16.39 5.72 -12.91
CA TRP A 70 15.98 5.19 -11.62
C TRP A 70 14.49 5.34 -11.32
N ASN A 71 13.85 6.42 -11.78
CA ASN A 71 12.42 6.63 -11.57
C ASN A 71 11.59 5.56 -12.29
N ASP A 72 11.92 5.30 -13.56
CA ASP A 72 11.22 4.30 -14.38
C ASP A 72 11.48 2.89 -13.85
N ALA A 73 12.73 2.61 -13.45
CA ALA A 73 13.08 1.35 -12.80
C ALA A 73 12.27 1.12 -11.52
N ILE A 74 12.18 2.13 -10.64
CA ILE A 74 11.42 2.04 -9.39
C ILE A 74 9.93 1.79 -9.68
N ALA A 75 9.34 2.49 -10.64
CA ALA A 75 7.93 2.31 -11.00
C ALA A 75 7.66 0.88 -11.47
N GLU A 76 8.45 0.36 -12.41
CA GLU A 76 8.32 -1.01 -12.89
C GLU A 76 8.56 -2.06 -11.79
N LEU A 77 9.53 -1.83 -10.90
CA LEU A 77 9.79 -2.74 -9.78
C LEU A 77 8.68 -2.72 -8.73
N GLN A 78 8.00 -1.59 -8.53
CA GLN A 78 6.84 -1.52 -7.65
C GLN A 78 5.69 -2.37 -8.18
N GLU A 79 5.44 -2.31 -9.49
CA GLU A 79 4.47 -3.20 -10.14
C GLU A 79 4.89 -4.67 -10.00
N ALA A 80 6.17 -5.00 -10.28
CA ALA A 80 6.65 -6.38 -10.16
C ALA A 80 6.46 -6.97 -8.75
N VAL A 81 6.86 -6.22 -7.72
CA VAL A 81 6.77 -6.63 -6.31
C VAL A 81 5.30 -6.70 -5.83
N ALA A 82 4.37 -5.95 -6.42
CA ALA A 82 2.95 -6.02 -6.05
C ALA A 82 2.36 -7.42 -6.30
N PHE A 83 2.81 -8.10 -7.37
CA PHE A 83 2.39 -9.46 -7.68
C PHE A 83 3.15 -10.53 -6.89
N ASN A 84 4.45 -10.30 -6.62
CA ASN A 84 5.28 -11.24 -5.88
C ASN A 84 6.06 -10.53 -4.76
N PRO A 85 5.40 -10.27 -3.62
CA PRO A 85 5.97 -9.44 -2.56
C PRO A 85 7.09 -10.12 -1.76
N SER A 86 7.26 -11.44 -1.90
CA SER A 86 8.31 -12.23 -1.24
C SER A 86 9.49 -12.59 -2.15
N ASN A 87 9.48 -12.14 -3.42
CA ASN A 87 10.59 -12.37 -4.31
C ASN A 87 11.82 -11.53 -3.90
N LEU A 88 12.87 -12.22 -3.45
CA LEU A 88 14.12 -11.59 -3.00
C LEU A 88 14.77 -10.75 -4.09
N ASP A 89 14.88 -11.27 -5.32
CA ASP A 89 15.55 -10.58 -6.42
C ASP A 89 14.87 -9.25 -6.76
N MET A 90 13.53 -9.24 -6.78
CA MET A 90 12.74 -8.03 -7.03
C MET A 90 12.87 -7.01 -5.89
N LEU A 91 12.84 -7.47 -4.64
CA LEU A 91 13.02 -6.60 -3.47
C LEU A 91 14.42 -5.98 -3.41
N VAL A 92 15.47 -6.78 -3.66
CA VAL A 92 16.86 -6.33 -3.72
C VAL A 92 17.05 -5.35 -4.89
N SER A 93 16.45 -5.64 -6.05
CA SER A 93 16.52 -4.75 -7.20
C SER A 93 15.82 -3.42 -6.94
N LEU A 94 14.67 -3.43 -6.25
CA LEU A 94 13.96 -2.21 -5.85
C LEU A 94 14.78 -1.39 -4.85
N ALA A 95 15.39 -2.03 -3.85
CA ALA A 95 16.33 -1.39 -2.93
C ALA A 95 17.51 -0.76 -3.69
N SER A 96 18.05 -1.49 -4.67
CA SER A 96 19.18 -1.03 -5.50
C SER A 96 18.79 0.16 -6.39
N ALA A 97 17.59 0.17 -6.96
CA ALA A 97 17.10 1.28 -7.76
C ALA A 97 16.90 2.56 -6.91
N HIS A 98 16.37 2.41 -5.70
CA HIS A 98 16.33 3.52 -4.74
C HIS A 98 17.73 3.98 -4.33
N MET A 99 18.68 3.05 -4.14
CA MET A 99 20.08 3.39 -3.84
C MET A 99 20.72 4.20 -4.98
N GLY A 100 20.53 3.79 -6.23
CA GLY A 100 21.01 4.55 -7.39
C GLY A 100 20.44 5.97 -7.42
N ARG A 101 19.13 6.12 -7.18
CA ARG A 101 18.50 7.45 -7.11
C ARG A 101 18.97 8.28 -5.92
N TRP A 102 19.24 7.64 -4.78
CA TRP A 102 19.78 8.29 -3.59
C TRP A 102 21.21 8.79 -3.83
N GLU A 103 22.04 8.04 -4.56
CA GLU A 103 23.40 8.48 -4.91
C GLU A 103 23.36 9.74 -5.80
N ASP A 104 22.38 9.86 -6.70
CA ASP A 104 22.25 11.02 -7.58
C ASP A 104 21.63 12.25 -6.89
N HIS A 105 20.59 12.05 -6.07
CA HIS A 105 19.75 13.15 -5.57
C HIS A 105 19.67 13.26 -4.05
N HIS A 106 20.14 12.24 -3.33
CA HIS A 106 20.15 12.17 -1.87
C HIS A 106 18.81 12.47 -1.19
N ARG A 107 17.72 11.96 -1.78
CA ARG A 107 16.38 12.13 -1.24
C ARG A 107 16.21 11.26 0.00
N LYS A 108 15.69 11.85 1.09
CA LYS A 108 15.43 11.10 2.34
C LYS A 108 14.48 9.93 2.13
N ASP A 109 13.51 10.09 1.24
CA ASP A 109 12.53 9.02 0.93
C ASP A 109 13.21 7.78 0.35
N ASP A 110 14.27 7.93 -0.44
CA ASP A 110 15.01 6.79 -0.97
C ASP A 110 15.72 6.03 0.15
N GLU A 111 16.32 6.73 1.12
CA GLU A 111 16.93 6.09 2.29
C GLU A 111 15.92 5.25 3.09
N VAL A 112 14.71 5.79 3.32
CA VAL A 112 13.63 5.08 3.99
C VAL A 112 13.22 3.84 3.20
N ASN A 113 13.04 3.96 1.89
CA ASN A 113 12.64 2.85 1.04
C ASN A 113 13.73 1.77 0.93
N ILE A 114 15.01 2.13 0.84
CA ILE A 114 16.14 1.18 0.82
C ILE A 114 16.10 0.34 2.12
N ARG A 115 16.04 1.00 3.29
CA ARG A 115 16.00 0.31 4.58
C ARG A 115 14.75 -0.57 4.71
N LEU A 116 13.60 -0.11 4.21
CA LEU A 116 12.37 -0.88 4.20
C LEU A 116 12.54 -2.19 3.40
N ARG A 117 13.01 -2.11 2.15
CA ARG A 117 13.20 -3.29 1.30
C ARG A 117 14.26 -4.25 1.83
N ILE A 118 15.36 -3.74 2.38
CA ILE A 118 16.38 -4.57 3.05
C ILE A 118 15.77 -5.34 4.21
N ARG A 119 14.98 -4.69 5.08
CA ARG A 119 14.30 -5.38 6.18
C ARG A 119 13.37 -6.47 5.67
N GLN A 120 12.63 -6.22 4.59
CA GLN A 120 11.78 -7.24 3.96
C GLN A 120 12.61 -8.44 3.50
N CYS A 121 13.76 -8.21 2.85
CA CYS A 121 14.68 -9.28 2.46
C CYS A 121 15.18 -10.08 3.65
N LEU A 122 15.60 -9.41 4.73
CA LEU A 122 16.14 -10.07 5.94
C LEU A 122 15.09 -10.84 6.75
N VAL A 123 13.81 -10.44 6.65
CA VAL A 123 12.71 -11.22 7.23
C VAL A 123 12.50 -12.53 6.47
N ILE A 124 12.65 -12.52 5.14
CA ILE A 124 12.50 -13.70 4.29
C ILE A 124 13.74 -14.59 4.39
N LYS A 125 14.93 -14.00 4.26
CA LYS A 125 16.23 -14.65 4.30
C LYS A 125 17.20 -13.85 5.18
N PRO A 126 17.41 -14.25 6.45
CA PRO A 126 18.24 -13.50 7.40
C PRO A 126 19.70 -13.30 6.97
N ASP A 127 20.24 -14.22 6.17
CA ASP A 127 21.61 -14.20 5.63
C ASP A 127 21.67 -13.70 4.17
N CYS A 128 20.71 -12.87 3.75
CA CYS A 128 20.69 -12.28 2.41
C CYS A 128 21.90 -11.34 2.21
N GLU A 129 22.96 -11.87 1.61
CA GLU A 129 24.23 -11.16 1.38
C GLU A 129 24.04 -9.85 0.59
N GLU A 130 23.21 -9.88 -0.45
CA GLU A 130 22.93 -8.71 -1.29
C GLU A 130 22.27 -7.57 -0.49
N ALA A 131 21.30 -7.89 0.36
CA ALA A 131 20.62 -6.91 1.21
C ALA A 131 21.57 -6.35 2.28
N LEU A 132 22.43 -7.19 2.88
CA LEU A 132 23.44 -6.75 3.84
C LEU A 132 24.50 -5.87 3.18
N ASN A 133 24.94 -6.21 1.97
CA ASN A 133 25.87 -5.40 1.19
C ASN A 133 25.27 -4.03 0.83
N LEU A 134 24.00 -3.98 0.44
CA LEU A 134 23.28 -2.71 0.24
C LEU A 134 23.19 -1.88 1.52
N LEU A 135 22.93 -2.52 2.67
CA LEU A 135 22.89 -1.84 3.96
C LEU A 135 24.26 -1.24 4.32
N ALA A 136 25.32 -2.01 4.12
CA ALA A 136 26.69 -1.57 4.34
C ALA A 136 27.02 -0.37 3.44
N LYS A 137 26.70 -0.47 2.14
CA LYS A 137 26.90 0.60 1.15
C LYS A 137 26.18 1.89 1.55
N LEU A 138 24.90 1.80 1.91
CA LEU A 138 24.12 2.94 2.38
C LEU A 138 24.72 3.57 3.64
N SER A 139 25.07 2.75 4.63
CA SER A 139 25.64 3.23 5.90
C SER A 139 26.97 3.97 5.70
N HIS A 140 27.83 3.46 4.81
CA HIS A 140 29.10 4.07 4.48
C HIS A 140 28.91 5.39 3.76
N ALA A 141 28.00 5.44 2.78
CA ALA A 141 27.73 6.65 2.01
C ALA A 141 27.13 7.77 2.88
N ILE A 142 26.21 7.44 3.80
CA ILE A 142 25.67 8.39 4.78
C ILE A 142 26.78 8.92 5.70
N LYS A 143 27.62 8.03 6.27
CA LYS A 143 28.74 8.43 7.15
C LYS A 143 29.72 9.36 6.43
N TRP A 144 30.09 9.02 5.21
CA TRP A 144 30.99 9.82 4.38
C TRP A 144 30.43 11.22 4.12
N ARG A 145 29.15 11.30 3.75
CA ARG A 145 28.45 12.56 3.52
C ARG A 145 28.39 13.41 4.78
N THR A 146 28.05 12.83 5.94
CA THR A 146 28.05 13.56 7.22
C THR A 146 29.43 14.11 7.56
N ARG A 147 30.51 13.33 7.33
CA ARG A 147 31.89 13.80 7.54
C ARG A 147 32.25 14.99 6.64
N ILE A 148 31.81 14.99 5.38
CA ILE A 148 32.03 16.13 4.48
C ILE A 148 31.28 17.37 4.99
N PHE A 149 30.00 17.22 5.35
CA PHE A 149 29.22 18.34 5.87
C PHE A 149 29.81 18.91 7.17
N THR A 150 30.28 18.07 8.09
CA THR A 150 30.94 18.54 9.31
C THR A 150 32.26 19.23 9.00
N ALA A 151 33.07 18.71 8.07
CA ALA A 151 34.32 19.35 7.66
C ALA A 151 34.11 20.72 7.02
N ILE A 152 33.12 20.85 6.12
CA ILE A 152 32.76 22.15 5.50
C ILE A 152 32.23 23.12 6.55
N GLY A 153 31.37 22.66 7.47
CA GLY A 153 30.83 23.48 8.55
C GLY A 153 31.91 24.04 9.48
N VAL A 154 32.90 23.22 9.86
CA VAL A 154 34.05 23.67 10.65
C VAL A 154 34.95 24.62 9.87
N GLY A 155 35.17 24.37 8.57
CA GLY A 155 35.96 25.25 7.70
C GLY A 155 35.34 26.65 7.53
N LEU A 156 34.03 26.72 7.25
CA LEU A 156 33.30 28.00 7.14
C LEU A 156 33.15 28.69 8.50
N GLY A 157 32.91 27.93 9.58
CA GLY A 157 32.88 28.46 10.94
C GLY A 157 34.22 29.03 11.40
N GLY A 158 35.34 28.41 10.99
CA GLY A 158 36.70 28.90 11.26
C GLY A 158 37.04 30.20 10.55
N ILE A 159 36.51 30.44 9.34
CA ILE A 159 36.73 31.68 8.60
C ILE A 159 35.98 32.86 9.24
N CYS A 160 34.80 32.65 9.82
CA CYS A 160 34.06 33.69 10.54
C CYS A 160 34.74 34.14 11.85
N VAL A 161 35.59 33.31 12.46
CA VAL A 161 36.40 33.69 13.64
C VAL A 161 37.70 34.41 13.24
N GLY A 162 38.13 34.30 11.97
CA GLY A 162 39.43 34.76 11.49
C GLY A 162 39.61 36.27 11.28
N ILE A 163 38.55 37.10 11.30
CA ILE A 163 38.68 38.57 11.15
C ILE A 163 38.31 39.35 12.43
N GLY A 164 37.76 38.69 13.46
CA GLY A 164 37.39 39.33 14.74
C GLY A 164 37.92 38.66 16.01
N GLY A 165 38.65 37.55 15.92
CA GLY A 165 38.91 36.66 17.05
C GLY A 165 40.33 36.63 17.62
N VAL A 166 41.18 37.63 17.40
CA VAL A 166 42.59 37.59 17.85
C VAL A 166 42.81 38.17 19.25
N PHE A 167 41.78 38.53 20.03
CA PHE A 167 42.00 39.21 21.33
C PHE A 167 41.51 38.51 22.60
N LEU A 168 41.02 37.26 22.56
CA LEU A 168 40.52 36.59 23.77
C LEU A 168 40.89 35.09 23.83
N LEU A 169 42.18 34.77 23.82
CA LEU A 169 42.68 33.46 24.26
C LEU A 169 43.85 33.65 25.23
N GLY A 170 43.53 34.16 26.41
CA GLY A 170 44.31 33.94 27.63
C GLY A 170 43.74 32.73 28.35
N ASP A 171 44.56 31.68 28.48
CA ASP A 171 44.49 30.62 29.49
C ASP A 171 43.35 29.57 29.48
N ALA A 172 42.85 29.14 28.33
CA ALA A 172 41.99 27.95 28.28
C ALA A 172 42.28 27.04 27.06
N LEU A 173 43.23 26.12 27.21
CA LEU A 173 43.33 24.94 26.36
C LEU A 173 42.52 23.79 26.99
N PRO A 174 41.49 23.22 26.33
CA PRO A 174 40.72 22.10 26.88
C PRO A 174 41.33 20.73 26.55
N SER A 175 41.16 19.81 27.51
CA SER A 175 41.62 18.42 27.63
C SER A 175 41.01 17.40 26.65
N TRP A 176 40.97 17.70 25.35
CA TRP A 176 40.40 16.87 24.27
C TRP A 176 41.23 15.65 23.79
N TRP A 177 42.16 15.12 24.59
CA TRP A 177 43.04 14.03 24.15
C TRP A 177 42.90 12.71 24.92
N GLN A 178 41.68 12.34 25.30
CA GLN A 178 41.34 10.97 25.75
C GLN A 178 39.92 10.60 25.29
N GLN A 179 39.79 9.92 24.14
CA GLN A 179 38.51 9.34 23.69
C GLN A 179 38.38 7.88 24.18
N PRO A 180 37.24 7.49 24.79
CA PRO A 180 36.88 6.08 24.92
C PRO A 180 36.49 5.50 23.54
N SER A 181 36.65 4.19 23.37
CA SER A 181 36.50 3.48 22.09
C SER A 181 35.15 3.74 21.40
N GLN A 182 35.21 4.25 20.16
CA GLN A 182 34.10 4.74 19.34
C GLN A 182 32.99 3.71 19.01
N LEU A 183 33.14 2.44 19.40
CA LEU A 183 32.11 1.41 19.20
C LEU A 183 30.93 1.56 20.17
N GLU A 184 31.19 1.93 21.43
CA GLU A 184 30.15 1.97 22.47
C GLU A 184 29.23 3.20 22.31
N LEU A 185 29.81 4.33 21.89
CA LEU A 185 29.08 5.54 21.49
C LEU A 185 28.22 5.32 20.24
N LEU A 186 28.70 4.48 19.32
CA LEU A 186 27.95 4.15 18.10
C LEU A 186 26.73 3.28 18.44
N GLU A 187 26.88 2.27 19.29
CA GLU A 187 25.76 1.43 19.75
C GLU A 187 24.72 2.24 20.53
N GLN A 188 25.16 3.14 21.42
CA GLN A 188 24.24 3.99 22.17
C GLN A 188 23.46 4.95 21.25
N SER A 189 24.14 5.57 20.27
CA SER A 189 23.48 6.47 19.32
C SER A 189 22.48 5.74 18.42
N PHE A 190 22.83 4.53 17.97
CA PHE A 190 21.98 3.71 17.13
C PHE A 190 20.75 3.19 17.88
N ASN A 191 20.92 2.78 19.15
CA ASN A 191 19.82 2.36 20.01
C ASN A 191 18.87 3.52 20.33
N GLN A 192 19.39 4.72 20.59
CA GLN A 192 18.56 5.91 20.79
C GLN A 192 17.76 6.28 19.52
N GLU A 193 18.39 6.17 18.35
CA GLU A 193 17.74 6.48 17.08
C GLU A 193 16.66 5.44 16.75
N LEU A 194 16.93 4.14 16.94
CA LEU A 194 15.94 3.07 16.84
C LEU A 194 14.73 3.30 17.75
N HIS A 195 14.96 3.67 19.01
CA HIS A 195 13.87 3.97 19.95
C HIS A 195 13.08 5.23 19.56
N SER A 196 13.72 6.21 18.91
CA SER A 196 13.03 7.42 18.41
C SER A 196 12.16 7.11 17.19
N LEU A 197 12.67 6.31 16.26
CA LEU A 197 11.96 5.84 15.06
C LEU A 197 10.77 4.96 15.41
N GLN A 198 10.93 4.06 16.40
CA GLN A 198 9.88 3.18 16.86
C GLN A 198 8.74 3.96 17.55
N ARG A 199 9.07 5.01 18.32
CA ARG A 199 8.08 5.94 18.89
C ARG A 199 7.33 6.74 17.82
N GLN A 200 8.04 7.24 16.80
CA GLN A 200 7.41 7.93 15.67
C GLN A 200 6.46 6.99 14.90
N GLN A 201 6.87 5.75 14.67
CA GLN A 201 6.05 4.75 13.98
C GLN A 201 4.80 4.38 14.79
N GLN A 202 4.90 4.29 16.11
CA GLN A 202 3.75 4.07 17.00
C GLN A 202 2.78 5.26 17.00
N ALA A 203 3.29 6.49 17.00
CA ALA A 203 2.47 7.70 16.92
C ALA A 203 1.75 7.82 15.56
N LEU A 204 2.41 7.45 14.46
CA LEU A 204 1.78 7.41 13.14
C LEU A 204 0.71 6.32 13.05
N ARG A 205 0.98 5.13 13.61
CA ARG A 205 0.01 4.02 13.70
C ARG A 205 -1.21 4.41 14.51
N SER A 206 -1.05 5.09 15.64
CA SER A 206 -2.19 5.51 16.47
C SER A 206 -3.05 6.55 15.75
N GLN A 207 -2.45 7.49 15.01
CA GLN A 207 -3.18 8.43 14.15
C GLN A 207 -3.92 7.72 13.01
N MET A 208 -3.28 6.74 12.37
CA MET A 208 -3.89 5.95 11.30
C MET A 208 -5.09 5.13 11.83
N ILE A 209 -4.95 4.49 13.00
CA ILE A 209 -6.05 3.77 13.66
C ILE A 209 -7.19 4.71 14.04
N ALA A 210 -6.89 5.93 14.51
CA ALA A 210 -7.92 6.91 14.85
C ALA A 210 -8.68 7.39 13.62
N LEU A 211 -7.99 7.68 12.51
CA LEU A 211 -8.60 8.05 11.23
C LEU A 211 -9.45 6.93 10.67
N GLN A 212 -8.95 5.68 10.73
CA GLN A 212 -9.68 4.52 10.25
C GLN A 212 -10.95 4.27 11.07
N ARG A 213 -10.87 4.33 12.40
CA ARG A 213 -12.04 4.22 13.28
C ARG A 213 -13.09 5.28 12.99
N HIS A 214 -12.68 6.51 12.70
CA HIS A 214 -13.60 7.58 12.34
C HIS A 214 -14.30 7.31 11.00
N SER A 215 -13.55 6.82 10.00
CA SER A 215 -14.12 6.39 8.72
C SER A 215 -15.10 5.23 8.89
N ASP A 216 -14.73 4.21 9.66
CA ASP A 216 -15.55 3.02 9.92
C ASP A 216 -16.83 3.37 10.66
N GLN A 217 -16.79 4.26 11.65
CA GLN A 217 -17.98 4.76 12.33
C GLN A 217 -18.94 5.50 11.38
N ARG A 218 -18.39 6.31 10.46
CA ARG A 218 -19.20 7.02 9.46
C ARG A 218 -19.84 6.04 8.48
N ASN A 219 -19.10 5.03 8.06
CA ASN A 219 -19.58 3.97 7.18
C ASN A 219 -20.68 3.15 7.86
N GLN A 220 -20.49 2.75 9.12
CA GLN A 220 -21.50 2.01 9.89
C GLN A 220 -22.80 2.80 10.09
N ARG A 221 -22.72 4.10 10.39
CA ARG A 221 -23.91 4.98 10.48
C ARG A 221 -24.64 5.09 9.14
N THR A 222 -23.89 5.13 8.05
CA THR A 222 -24.47 5.19 6.70
C THR A 222 -25.17 3.87 6.37
N ILE A 223 -24.54 2.73 6.68
CA ILE A 223 -25.10 1.39 6.49
C ILE A 223 -26.38 1.21 7.30
N SER A 224 -26.40 1.60 8.58
CA SER A 224 -27.60 1.47 9.42
C SER A 224 -28.74 2.35 8.94
N THR A 225 -28.42 3.57 8.46
CA THR A 225 -29.42 4.47 7.85
C THR A 225 -30.00 3.87 6.57
N LEU A 226 -29.16 3.29 5.71
CA LEU A 226 -29.60 2.61 4.49
C LEU A 226 -30.45 1.38 4.81
N GLN A 227 -30.04 0.54 5.77
CA GLN A 227 -30.82 -0.62 6.23
C GLN A 227 -32.19 -0.21 6.78
N ASN A 228 -32.27 0.85 7.58
CA ASN A 228 -33.55 1.36 8.09
C ASN A 228 -34.46 1.80 6.94
N ARG A 229 -33.90 2.47 5.92
CA ARG A 229 -34.65 2.91 4.74
C ARG A 229 -35.12 1.74 3.88
N ILE A 230 -34.29 0.72 3.69
CA ILE A 230 -34.67 -0.53 3.02
C ILE A 230 -35.81 -1.23 3.76
N ASN A 231 -35.69 -1.36 5.08
CA ASN A 231 -36.73 -1.97 5.92
C ASN A 231 -38.05 -1.19 5.88
N GLN A 232 -37.97 0.14 5.84
CA GLN A 232 -39.16 0.98 5.70
C GLN A 232 -39.83 0.78 4.34
N LEU A 233 -39.05 0.82 3.25
CA LEU A 233 -39.56 0.61 1.89
C LEU A 233 -40.19 -0.78 1.75
N GLN A 234 -39.59 -1.82 2.32
CA GLN A 234 -40.21 -3.16 2.34
C GLN A 234 -41.57 -3.17 3.03
N ARG A 235 -41.73 -2.46 4.16
CA ARG A 235 -43.04 -2.37 4.83
C ARG A 235 -44.06 -1.62 3.98
N GLU A 236 -43.66 -0.53 3.33
CA GLU A 236 -44.54 0.24 2.44
C GLU A 236 -44.99 -0.62 1.25
N VAL A 237 -44.07 -1.37 0.64
CA VAL A 237 -44.38 -2.33 -0.43
C VAL A 237 -45.35 -3.40 0.07
N SER A 238 -45.09 -4.03 1.21
CA SER A 238 -46.00 -5.04 1.77
C SER A 238 -47.37 -4.49 2.14
N GLN A 239 -47.46 -3.22 2.56
CA GLN A 239 -48.74 -2.56 2.82
C GLN A 239 -49.49 -2.27 1.52
N LEU A 240 -48.80 -1.84 0.47
CA LEU A 240 -49.38 -1.64 -0.85
C LEU A 240 -49.89 -2.96 -1.43
N GLU A 241 -49.12 -4.04 -1.32
CA GLU A 241 -49.54 -5.39 -1.72
C GLU A 241 -50.83 -5.83 -1.00
N ARG A 242 -50.92 -5.61 0.33
CA ARG A 242 -52.13 -5.92 1.09
C ARG A 242 -53.33 -5.09 0.63
N LYS A 243 -53.13 -3.79 0.39
CA LYS A 243 -54.19 -2.91 -0.14
C LYS A 243 -54.64 -3.34 -1.53
N ILE A 244 -53.72 -3.78 -2.39
CA ILE A 244 -54.06 -4.32 -3.71
C ILE A 244 -54.94 -5.58 -3.56
N ILE A 245 -54.57 -6.51 -2.67
CA ILE A 245 -55.34 -7.72 -2.39
C ILE A 245 -56.72 -7.41 -1.79
N GLU A 246 -56.83 -6.41 -0.91
CA GLU A 246 -58.12 -5.95 -0.37
C GLU A 246 -59.02 -5.35 -1.45
N ILE A 247 -58.47 -4.49 -2.32
CA ILE A 247 -59.19 -3.93 -3.47
C ILE A 247 -59.62 -5.04 -4.45
N GLU A 248 -58.79 -6.06 -4.62
CA GLU A 248 -59.10 -7.23 -5.45
C GLU A 248 -60.22 -8.10 -4.84
N LYS A 249 -60.28 -8.21 -3.50
CA LYS A 249 -61.36 -8.88 -2.77
C LYS A 249 -62.66 -8.07 -2.68
N GLU A 250 -62.59 -6.74 -2.65
CA GLU A 250 -63.75 -5.85 -2.61
C GLU A 250 -64.49 -5.75 -3.95
N LYS A 251 -63.90 -6.21 -5.06
CA LYS A 251 -64.66 -6.43 -6.31
C LYS A 251 -65.53 -7.68 -6.16
N PRO A 252 -66.86 -7.56 -6.05
CA PRO A 252 -67.71 -8.73 -6.04
C PRO A 252 -67.74 -9.32 -7.45
N SER A 253 -67.54 -10.62 -7.52
CA SER A 253 -67.94 -11.45 -8.64
C SER A 253 -69.41 -11.20 -8.99
N LYS A 254 -69.68 -10.45 -10.06
CA LYS A 254 -70.94 -10.49 -10.80
C LYS A 254 -70.63 -10.53 -12.30
N ILE A 255 -70.28 -11.72 -12.77
CA ILE A 255 -70.63 -12.13 -14.12
C ILE A 255 -71.30 -13.49 -13.99
N THR A 256 -72.63 -13.49 -13.96
CA THR A 256 -73.43 -14.64 -14.39
C THR A 256 -74.70 -14.14 -15.10
N PRO A 257 -75.24 -14.93 -16.05
CA PRO A 257 -75.75 -14.46 -17.33
C PRO A 257 -77.25 -14.17 -17.28
N ARG A 258 -77.75 -13.31 -18.18
CA ARG A 258 -79.18 -13.29 -18.51
C ARG A 258 -79.46 -12.92 -19.96
N SER A 259 -79.96 -13.92 -20.65
CA SER A 259 -80.70 -13.89 -21.91
C SER A 259 -81.68 -12.72 -22.00
N SER A 260 -81.66 -12.02 -23.15
CA SER A 260 -82.82 -11.28 -23.65
C SER A 260 -83.01 -11.68 -25.12
N ASN A 261 -83.91 -12.63 -25.30
CA ASN A 261 -84.56 -12.90 -26.57
C ASN A 261 -85.61 -11.81 -26.78
N ASN A 262 -85.44 -10.97 -27.80
CA ASN A 262 -86.54 -10.26 -28.44
C ASN A 262 -86.32 -10.35 -29.96
N GLY A 263 -87.17 -11.13 -30.63
CA GLY A 263 -87.43 -11.01 -32.05
C GLY A 263 -87.89 -9.59 -32.40
N SER A 264 -87.95 -9.15 -33.64
CA SER A 264 -87.86 -9.82 -34.93
C SER A 264 -88.05 -8.71 -36.00
N ILE A 265 -87.87 -9.06 -37.28
CA ILE A 265 -88.55 -8.45 -38.45
C ILE A 265 -87.89 -7.23 -39.15
N LEU A 266 -87.31 -7.57 -40.31
CA LEU A 266 -87.42 -6.95 -41.65
C LEU A 266 -86.39 -5.92 -42.18
N ARG A 267 -85.75 -6.34 -43.29
CA ARG A 267 -85.80 -5.72 -44.65
C ARG A 267 -85.02 -4.40 -44.82
N GLY A 268 -84.19 -4.14 -45.82
CA GLY A 268 -83.77 -4.80 -47.06
C GLY A 268 -82.44 -4.13 -47.49
N SER A 269 -81.69 -4.69 -48.46
CA SER A 269 -81.60 -4.13 -49.83
C SER A 269 -80.89 -2.76 -49.84
N ASP A 270 -79.70 -2.57 -50.39
CA ASP A 270 -78.96 -3.24 -51.48
C ASP A 270 -77.44 -3.07 -51.28
#